data_AF-A0A293LKC1-F1
#
_entry.id   AF-A0A293LKC1-F1
#
_cell.length_a   1.000
_cell.length_b   1.000
_cell.length_c   1.000
_cell.angle_alpha   90.00
_cell.angle_beta   90.00
_cell.angle_gamma   90.00
#
_symmetry.space_group_name_H-M   'P 1'
#
loop_
_entity.id
_entity.type
_entity.pdbx_description
1 polymer ?
#
loop_
_entity_poly.entity_id
_entity_poly.type
_entity_poly.pdbx_seq_one_letter_code
_entity_poly.pdbx_strand_id
1 'polypeptide(L)'
;MSTGLAAFVLADSQVSPSFSILGVCLISFALLMDACVGNVQETVMKSYSASDVEIMFYSYSMGSELLLLSLLVSQQLFPAVMFCNQHPAETYGYGVVYSLTGYFGVQLVLALVHIAGAFIAAVITTGRKVMTITLSFVLFSKPFSVHYVWSGLLVLLGVYLHSLHKLHAKKSKPMLIPAARDAFNV
;
A
#
# COMPACT_ATOMS: atom_id res chain seq x y z
N MET A 1 14.99 -8.85 -1.84
CA MET A 1 13.54 -8.58 -1.79
C MET A 1 12.76 -9.74 -2.40
N SER A 2 12.80 -9.90 -3.73
CA SER A 2 12.09 -10.95 -4.48
C SER A 2 12.41 -12.37 -4.01
N THR A 3 13.68 -12.71 -3.80
CA THR A 3 14.10 -14.05 -3.33
C THR A 3 13.57 -14.39 -1.93
N GLY A 4 13.54 -13.40 -1.02
CA GLY A 4 13.00 -13.59 0.33
C GLY A 4 11.48 -13.79 0.33
N LEU A 5 10.76 -13.03 -0.53
CA LEU A 5 9.32 -13.21 -0.73
C LEU A 5 8.99 -14.57 -1.36
N ALA A 6 9.78 -15.03 -2.33
CA ALA A 6 9.59 -16.35 -2.94
C ALA A 6 9.78 -17.48 -1.91
N ALA A 7 10.82 -17.40 -1.08
CA ALA A 7 11.04 -18.36 0.01
C ALA A 7 9.95 -18.31 1.08
N PHE A 8 9.42 -17.12 1.37
CA PHE A 8 8.29 -16.93 2.29
C PHE A 8 7.02 -17.58 1.75
N VAL A 9 6.69 -17.34 0.48
CA VAL A 9 5.52 -17.96 -0.20
C VAL A 9 5.66 -19.48 -0.29
N LEU A 10 6.87 -20.00 -0.49
CA LEU A 10 7.15 -21.44 -0.50
C LEU A 10 6.96 -22.07 0.89
N ALA A 11 7.32 -21.36 1.96
CA ALA A 11 7.04 -21.80 3.32
C ALA A 11 5.53 -21.77 3.62
N ASP A 12 4.83 -20.74 3.11
CA ASP A 12 3.38 -20.57 3.28
C ASP A 12 2.56 -21.61 2.52
N SER A 13 3.04 -22.04 1.35
CA SER A 13 2.40 -23.09 0.56
C SER A 13 2.47 -24.48 1.20
N GLN A 14 3.46 -24.73 2.06
CA GLN A 14 3.53 -25.98 2.82
C GLN A 14 2.58 -25.99 4.02
N VAL A 15 2.16 -24.82 4.53
CA VAL A 15 1.35 -24.69 5.75
C VAL A 15 -0.14 -24.47 5.46
N SER A 16 -0.49 -23.85 4.33
CA SER A 16 -1.88 -23.68 3.87
C SER A 16 -2.05 -24.05 2.38
N PRO A 17 -2.60 -25.24 2.04
CA PRO A 17 -2.52 -25.82 0.70
C PRO A 17 -3.63 -25.38 -0.28
N SER A 18 -4.35 -24.27 -0.05
CA SER A 18 -5.38 -23.80 -0.99
C SER A 18 -4.82 -22.80 -2.01
N PHE A 19 -3.94 -23.26 -2.91
CA PHE A 19 -3.45 -22.43 -4.02
C PHE A 19 -4.42 -22.47 -5.20
N SER A 20 -5.14 -21.37 -5.42
CA SER A 20 -5.90 -21.14 -6.65
C SER A 20 -5.11 -20.27 -7.61
N ILE A 21 -4.79 -20.78 -8.80
CA ILE A 21 -4.10 -20.04 -9.87
C ILE A 21 -4.85 -18.76 -10.21
N LEU A 22 -6.19 -18.81 -10.23
CA LEU A 22 -7.03 -17.64 -10.46
C LEU A 22 -6.82 -16.58 -9.38
N GLY A 23 -6.71 -16.97 -8.10
CA GLY A 23 -6.40 -16.05 -7.01
C GLY A 23 -5.02 -15.39 -7.16
N VAL A 24 -4.01 -16.15 -7.57
CA VAL A 24 -2.66 -15.62 -7.83
C VAL A 24 -2.68 -14.61 -8.99
N CYS A 25 -3.40 -14.91 -10.07
CA CYS A 25 -3.59 -13.98 -11.19
C CYS A 25 -4.28 -12.68 -10.75
N LEU A 26 -5.37 -12.77 -9.97
CA LEU A 26 -6.10 -11.61 -9.47
C LEU A 26 -5.24 -10.73 -8.55
N ILE A 27 -4.49 -11.33 -7.62
CA ILE A 27 -3.60 -10.59 -6.72
C ILE A 27 -2.47 -9.91 -7.51
N SER A 28 -1.90 -10.60 -8.51
CA SER A 28 -0.83 -10.04 -9.35
C SER A 28 -1.32 -8.82 -10.13
N PHE A 29 -2.53 -8.90 -10.69
CA PHE A 29 -3.16 -7.77 -11.38
C PHE A 29 -3.48 -6.62 -10.42
N ALA A 30 -4.02 -6.91 -9.23
CA ALA A 30 -4.28 -5.90 -8.20
C ALA A 30 -3.01 -5.16 -7.78
N LEU A 31 -1.90 -5.87 -7.58
CA LEU A 31 -0.60 -5.26 -7.24
C LEU A 31 -0.05 -4.36 -8.34
N LEU A 32 -0.32 -4.69 -9.62
CA LEU A 32 0.07 -3.84 -10.75
C LEU A 32 -0.74 -2.55 -10.78
N MET A 33 -2.05 -2.63 -10.51
CA MET A 33 -2.91 -1.46 -10.38
C MET A 33 -2.51 -0.59 -9.18
N ASP A 34 -2.22 -1.18 -8.03
CA ASP A 34 -1.73 -0.46 -6.84
C ASP A 34 -0.43 0.32 -7.12
N ALA A 35 0.49 -0.28 -7.88
CA ALA A 35 1.73 0.39 -8.30
C ALA A 35 1.46 1.55 -9.27
N CYS A 36 0.49 1.39 -10.17
CA CYS A 36 0.07 2.44 -11.10
C CYS A 36 -0.55 3.63 -10.35
N VAL A 37 -1.46 3.37 -9.42
CA VAL A 37 -2.15 4.40 -8.64
C VAL A 37 -1.16 5.31 -7.90
N GLY A 38 -0.15 4.75 -7.24
CA GLY A 38 0.87 5.57 -6.55
C GLY A 38 1.66 6.49 -7.48
N ASN A 39 2.05 6.01 -8.66
CA ASN A 39 2.78 6.80 -9.65
C ASN A 39 1.90 7.86 -10.32
N VAL A 40 0.64 7.54 -10.61
CA VAL A 40 -0.33 8.50 -11.16
C VAL A 40 -0.63 9.58 -10.13
N GLN A 41 -0.83 9.22 -8.86
CA GLN A 41 -1.02 10.18 -7.77
C GLN A 41 0.17 11.15 -7.69
N GLU A 42 1.42 10.65 -7.68
CA GLU A 42 2.60 11.52 -7.67
C GLU A 42 2.67 12.43 -8.92
N THR A 43 2.29 11.92 -10.08
CA THR A 43 2.30 12.71 -11.33
C THR A 43 1.27 13.83 -11.30
N VAL A 44 0.06 13.56 -10.79
CA VAL A 44 -1.02 14.55 -10.64
C VAL A 44 -0.62 15.62 -9.62
N MET A 45 -0.08 15.21 -8.47
CA MET A 45 0.43 16.12 -7.44
C MET A 45 1.49 17.07 -8.00
N LYS A 46 2.44 16.56 -8.79
CA LYS A 46 3.53 17.36 -9.35
C LYS A 46 3.11 18.24 -10.54
N SER A 47 2.28 17.72 -11.43
CA SER A 47 1.90 18.41 -12.67
C SER A 47 0.88 19.50 -12.44
N TYR A 48 -0.04 19.31 -11.48
CA TYR A 48 -1.14 20.23 -11.23
C TYR A 48 -0.98 21.02 -9.92
N SER A 49 0.06 20.76 -9.10
CA SER A 49 0.20 21.31 -7.74
C SER A 49 -1.09 21.16 -6.91
N ALA A 50 -1.84 20.10 -7.18
CA ALA A 50 -3.14 19.85 -6.57
C ALA A 50 -2.96 19.45 -5.10
N SER A 51 -3.89 19.88 -4.26
CA SER A 51 -3.87 19.56 -2.83
C SER A 51 -4.12 18.07 -2.61
N ASP A 52 -3.41 17.46 -1.65
CA ASP A 52 -3.61 16.07 -1.22
C ASP A 52 -5.09 15.74 -0.96
N VAL A 53 -5.82 16.70 -0.39
CA VAL A 53 -7.24 16.58 -0.06
C VAL A 53 -8.12 16.56 -1.30
N GLU A 54 -7.78 17.34 -2.32
CA GLU A 54 -8.54 17.41 -3.58
C GLU A 54 -8.42 16.10 -4.37
N ILE A 55 -7.20 15.58 -4.49
CA ILE A 55 -6.92 14.30 -5.14
C ILE A 55 -7.67 13.17 -4.44
N MET A 56 -7.65 13.17 -3.10
CA MET A 56 -8.39 12.20 -2.31
C MET A 56 -9.90 12.34 -2.52
N PHE A 57 -10.45 13.56 -2.47
CA PHE A 57 -11.88 13.77 -2.64
C PHE A 57 -12.38 13.21 -3.97
N TYR A 58 -11.72 13.55 -5.08
CA TYR A 58 -12.11 13.05 -6.41
C TYR A 58 -11.89 11.54 -6.59
N SER A 59 -10.81 10.98 -6.06
CA SER A 59 -10.53 9.55 -6.20
C SER A 59 -11.54 8.71 -5.42
N TYR A 60 -11.88 9.14 -4.20
CA TYR A 60 -12.82 8.41 -3.34
C TYR A 60 -14.28 8.63 -3.73
N SER A 61 -14.65 9.80 -4.28
CA SER A 61 -16.00 10.02 -4.79
C SER A 61 -16.29 9.11 -5.99
N MET A 62 -15.39 9.09 -6.98
CA MET A 62 -15.48 8.19 -8.14
C MET A 62 -15.45 6.72 -7.72
N GLY A 63 -14.57 6.37 -6.77
CA GLY A 63 -14.51 5.01 -6.22
C GLY A 63 -15.81 4.59 -5.54
N SER A 64 -16.44 5.48 -4.78
CA SER A 64 -17.72 5.23 -4.11
C SER A 64 -18.86 5.01 -5.11
N GLU A 65 -18.92 5.80 -6.18
CA GLU A 65 -19.92 5.65 -7.24
C GLU A 65 -19.78 4.30 -7.97
N LEU A 66 -18.54 3.90 -8.29
CA LEU A 66 -18.25 2.61 -8.93
C LEU A 66 -18.57 1.42 -8.01
N LEU A 67 -18.23 1.52 -6.72
CA LEU A 67 -18.57 0.48 -5.72
C LEU A 67 -20.08 0.35 -5.55
N LEU A 68 -20.81 1.47 -5.49
CA LEU A 68 -22.27 1.47 -5.41
C LEU A 68 -22.89 0.79 -6.64
N LEU A 69 -22.41 1.12 -7.84
CA LEU A 69 -22.87 0.49 -9.08
C LEU A 69 -22.58 -1.02 -9.09
N SER A 70 -21.39 -1.43 -8.63
CA SER A 70 -21.02 -2.84 -8.52
C SER A 70 -21.92 -3.62 -7.56
N LEU A 71 -22.29 -3.01 -6.43
CA LEU A 71 -23.22 -3.60 -5.46
C LEU A 71 -24.66 -3.71 -6.00
N LEU A 72 -25.09 -2.72 -6.79
CA LEU A 72 -26.40 -2.74 -7.47
C LEU A 72 -26.45 -3.85 -8.53
N VAL A 73 -25.42 -3.97 -9.37
CA VAL A 73 -25.34 -5.04 -10.38
C VAL A 73 -25.30 -6.43 -9.72
N SER A 74 -24.59 -6.56 -8.60
CA SER A 74 -24.49 -7.83 -7.87
C SER A 74 -25.74 -8.16 -7.03
N GLN A 75 -26.70 -7.24 -6.90
CA GLN A 75 -27.93 -7.38 -6.09
C GLN A 75 -27.69 -7.69 -4.60
N GLN A 76 -26.50 -7.37 -4.07
CA GLN A 76 -26.13 -7.65 -2.68
C GLN A 76 -26.40 -6.49 -1.71
N LEU A 77 -26.87 -5.35 -2.23
CA LEU A 77 -27.09 -4.15 -1.43
C LEU A 77 -28.17 -4.35 -0.34
N PHE A 78 -29.30 -4.96 -0.69
CA PHE A 78 -30.38 -5.24 0.27
C PHE A 78 -29.97 -6.22 1.39
N PRO A 79 -29.36 -7.38 1.08
CA PRO A 79 -28.82 -8.28 2.09
C PRO A 79 -27.80 -7.61 3.03
N ALA A 80 -26.92 -6.76 2.49
CA ALA A 80 -25.92 -6.05 3.28
C ALA A 80 -26.57 -5.08 4.29
N VAL A 81 -27.59 -4.32 3.87
CA VAL A 81 -28.32 -3.40 4.76
C VAL A 81 -29.07 -4.16 5.85
N MET A 82 -29.69 -5.29 5.51
CA MET A 82 -30.38 -6.13 6.50
C MET A 82 -29.42 -6.68 7.55
N PHE A 83 -28.21 -7.09 7.15
CA PHE A 83 -27.16 -7.53 8.08
C PHE A 83 -26.70 -6.38 9.01
N CYS A 84 -26.46 -5.18 8.46
CA CYS A 84 -26.09 -4.02 9.26
C CYS A 84 -27.16 -3.63 10.29
N ASN A 85 -28.44 -3.82 9.95
CA ASN A 85 -29.56 -3.51 10.84
C ASN A 85 -29.76 -4.54 11.98
N GLN A 86 -29.23 -5.76 11.83
CA GLN A 86 -29.30 -6.78 12.89
C GLN A 86 -28.31 -6.48 14.03
N HIS A 87 -27.17 -5.85 13.73
CA HIS A 87 -26.16 -5.47 14.72
C HIS A 87 -25.72 -4.00 14.54
N PRO A 88 -26.62 -3.03 14.80
CA PRO A 88 -26.38 -1.63 14.45
C PRO A 88 -25.23 -1.02 15.27
N ALA A 89 -25.16 -1.28 16.58
CA ALA A 89 -24.14 -0.68 17.43
C ALA A 89 -22.71 -1.15 17.07
N GLU A 90 -22.54 -2.44 16.81
CA GLU A 90 -21.24 -3.02 16.48
C GLU A 90 -20.83 -2.70 15.03
N THR A 91 -21.75 -2.86 14.08
CA THR A 91 -21.45 -2.68 12.65
C THR A 91 -21.21 -1.22 12.31
N TYR A 92 -22.09 -0.31 12.75
CA TYR A 92 -21.90 1.12 12.50
C TYR A 92 -20.79 1.70 13.38
N GLY A 93 -20.65 1.25 14.64
CA GLY A 93 -19.59 1.70 15.54
C GLY A 93 -18.20 1.37 15.01
N TYR A 94 -17.92 0.10 14.72
CA TYR A 94 -16.64 -0.30 14.13
C TYR A 94 -16.46 0.26 12.72
N GLY A 95 -17.53 0.37 11.93
CA GLY A 95 -17.49 0.98 10.60
C GLY A 95 -17.04 2.44 10.63
N VAL A 96 -17.53 3.23 11.58
CA VAL A 96 -17.14 4.64 11.75
C VAL A 96 -15.69 4.74 12.19
N VAL A 97 -15.26 3.97 13.20
CA VAL A 97 -13.86 3.98 13.67
C VAL A 97 -12.90 3.55 12.56
N TYR A 98 -13.26 2.52 11.80
CA TYR A 98 -12.49 2.04 10.66
C TYR A 98 -12.40 3.11 9.56
N SER A 99 -13.50 3.77 9.22
CA SER A 99 -13.52 4.82 8.20
C SER A 99 -12.70 6.05 8.61
N LEU A 100 -12.81 6.48 9.88
CA LEU A 100 -12.06 7.62 10.40
C LEU A 100 -10.56 7.34 10.40
N THR A 101 -10.16 6.16 10.90
CA THR A 101 -8.75 5.72 10.91
C THR A 101 -8.22 5.53 9.48
N GLY A 102 -9.07 5.01 8.58
CA GLY A 102 -8.76 4.86 7.16
C GLY A 102 -8.48 6.20 6.49
N TYR A 103 -9.32 7.20 6.73
CA TYR A 103 -9.14 8.57 6.22
C TYR A 103 -7.80 9.16 6.65
N PHE A 104 -7.49 9.14 7.95
CA PHE A 104 -6.20 9.63 8.46
C PHE A 104 -5.01 8.84 7.90
N GLY A 105 -5.15 7.52 7.75
CA GLY A 105 -4.12 6.66 7.18
C GLY A 105 -3.80 7.01 5.74
N VAL A 106 -4.83 7.26 4.92
CA VAL A 106 -4.69 7.64 3.51
C VAL A 106 -4.11 9.04 3.37
N GLN A 107 -4.58 10.00 4.18
CA GLN A 107 -4.03 11.35 4.21
C GLN A 107 -2.53 11.34 4.54
N LEU A 108 -2.10 10.50 5.50
CA LEU A 108 -0.69 10.35 5.84
C LEU A 108 0.12 9.73 4.69
N VAL A 109 -0.45 8.77 3.97
CA VAL A 109 0.20 8.17 2.79
C VAL A 109 0.35 9.20 1.67
N LEU A 110 -0.69 9.97 1.37
CA LEU A 110 -0.64 11.04 0.35
C LEU A 110 0.39 12.12 0.74
N ALA A 111 0.39 12.57 2.00
CA ALA A 111 1.40 13.51 2.49
C ALA A 111 2.82 12.95 2.36
N LEU A 112 3.01 11.65 2.58
CA LEU A 112 4.29 10.97 2.41
C LEU A 112 4.71 10.91 0.93
N VAL A 113 3.77 10.68 0.01
CA VAL A 113 4.01 10.76 -1.44
C VAL A 113 4.40 12.18 -1.84
N HIS A 114 3.73 13.19 -1.30
CA HIS A 114 4.02 14.60 -1.57
C HIS A 114 5.46 14.99 -1.15
N ILE A 115 5.89 14.58 0.05
CA ILE A 115 7.20 14.98 0.61
C ILE A 115 8.35 14.11 0.09
N ALA A 116 8.14 12.80 -0.05
CA ALA A 116 9.21 11.83 -0.30
C ALA A 116 9.11 11.09 -1.66
N GLY A 117 8.04 11.32 -2.43
CA GLY A 117 7.73 10.64 -3.68
C GLY A 117 7.08 9.26 -3.49
N ALA A 118 6.43 8.74 -4.54
CA ALA A 118 5.65 7.50 -4.48
C ALA A 118 6.51 6.29 -4.10
N PHE A 119 7.75 6.25 -4.60
CA PHE A 119 8.67 5.15 -4.29
C PHE A 119 8.97 5.03 -2.78
N ILE A 120 9.27 6.14 -2.09
CA ILE A 120 9.61 6.08 -0.65
C ILE A 120 8.36 5.74 0.16
N ALA A 121 7.21 6.29 -0.22
CA ALA A 121 5.92 5.93 0.38
C ALA A 121 5.60 4.43 0.23
N ALA A 122 5.86 3.83 -0.93
CA ALA A 122 5.68 2.40 -1.17
C ALA A 122 6.59 1.53 -0.27
N VAL A 123 7.84 1.95 -0.05
CA VAL A 123 8.76 1.23 0.85
C VAL A 123 8.28 1.29 2.31
N ILE A 124 7.87 2.47 2.79
CA ILE A 124 7.41 2.66 4.18
C ILE A 124 6.11 1.88 4.43
N THR A 125 5.16 1.91 3.49
CA THR A 125 3.91 1.14 3.62
C THR A 125 4.15 -0.37 3.53
N THR A 126 5.13 -0.83 2.76
CA THR A 126 5.56 -2.24 2.76
C THR A 126 6.18 -2.62 4.10
N GLY A 127 7.01 -1.76 4.69
CA GLY A 127 7.54 -1.94 6.04
C GLY A 127 6.44 -2.09 7.09
N ARG A 128 5.41 -1.23 7.03
CA ARG A 128 4.20 -1.35 7.86
C ARG A 128 3.50 -2.70 7.67
N LYS A 129 3.27 -3.13 6.42
CA LYS A 129 2.63 -4.43 6.11
C LYS A 129 3.41 -5.60 6.74
N VAL A 130 4.73 -5.60 6.61
CA VAL A 130 5.60 -6.63 7.21
C VAL A 130 5.48 -6.62 8.73
N MET A 131 5.56 -5.44 9.37
CA MET A 131 5.40 -5.32 10.82
C MET A 131 4.05 -5.85 11.31
N THR A 132 2.96 -5.55 10.61
CA THR A 132 1.63 -6.07 10.94
C THR A 132 1.54 -7.59 10.79
N ILE A 133 2.13 -8.16 9.73
CA ILE A 133 2.17 -9.62 9.54
C ILE A 133 2.96 -10.29 10.67
N THR A 134 4.16 -9.77 10.99
CA THR A 134 4.98 -10.28 12.09
C THR A 134 4.23 -10.20 13.42
N LEU A 135 3.60 -9.06 13.72
CA LEU A 135 2.82 -8.88 14.94
C LEU A 135 1.63 -9.85 15.01
N SER A 136 0.94 -10.09 13.89
CA SER A 136 -0.15 -11.07 13.81
C SER A 136 0.33 -12.49 14.14
N PHE A 137 1.51 -12.91 13.67
CA PHE A 137 2.06 -14.23 14.01
C PHE A 137 2.56 -14.32 15.47
N VAL A 138 2.96 -13.21 16.07
CA VAL A 138 3.37 -13.15 17.49
C VAL A 138 2.15 -13.17 18.42
N LEU A 139 1.10 -12.41 18.10
CA LEU A 139 -0.12 -12.31 18.91
C LEU A 139 -1.05 -13.51 18.73
N PHE A 140 -1.19 -14.04 17.52
CA PHE A 140 -1.96 -15.25 17.25
C PHE A 140 -0.97 -16.40 17.05
N SER A 141 -0.84 -17.26 18.06
CA SER A 141 0.04 -18.43 18.06
C SER A 141 -0.36 -19.49 17.03
N LYS A 142 -0.20 -19.17 15.74
CA LYS A 142 -0.19 -20.15 14.65
C LYS A 142 1.11 -20.97 14.73
N PRO A 143 1.13 -22.24 14.29
CA PRO A 143 2.32 -23.08 14.35
C PRO A 143 3.46 -22.42 13.57
N PHE A 144 4.41 -21.86 14.33
CA PHE A 144 5.50 -21.07 13.79
C PHE A 144 6.62 -22.01 13.34
N SER A 145 6.79 -22.18 12.03
CA SER A 145 7.94 -22.91 11.47
C SER A 145 9.16 -22.00 11.35
N VAL A 146 10.35 -22.50 11.67
CA VAL A 146 11.63 -21.77 11.62
C VAL A 146 11.92 -21.19 10.22
N HIS A 147 11.34 -21.78 9.17
CA HIS A 147 11.43 -21.28 7.79
C HIS A 147 10.82 -19.88 7.60
N TYR A 148 9.82 -19.48 8.38
CA TYR A 148 9.25 -18.12 8.31
C TYR A 148 10.21 -17.06 8.87
N VAL A 149 11.02 -17.41 9.88
CA VAL A 149 12.03 -16.48 10.44
C VAL A 149 13.11 -16.18 9.41
N TRP A 150 13.66 -17.23 8.78
CA TRP A 150 14.73 -17.11 7.79
C TRP A 150 14.30 -16.35 6.55
N SER A 151 13.09 -16.63 6.04
CA SER A 151 12.54 -15.90 4.90
C SER A 151 12.21 -14.44 5.24
N GLY A 152 11.65 -14.16 6.42
CA GLY A 152 11.42 -12.80 6.92
C GLY A 152 12.71 -11.97 7.06
N LEU A 153 13.79 -12.57 7.58
CA LEU A 153 15.09 -11.92 7.72
C LEU A 153 15.69 -11.55 6.35
N LEU A 154 15.57 -12.44 5.36
CA LEU A 154 15.98 -12.22 3.97
C LEU A 154 15.20 -11.08 3.29
N VAL A 155 13.91 -10.93 3.61
CA VAL A 155 13.10 -9.79 3.16
C VAL A 155 13.63 -8.51 3.81
N LEU A 156 13.78 -8.44 5.13
CA LEU A 156 14.29 -7.24 5.80
C LEU A 156 15.67 -6.79 5.29
N LEU A 157 16.61 -7.72 5.11
CA LEU A 157 17.92 -7.45 4.51
C LEU A 157 17.80 -6.86 3.10
N GLY A 158 16.85 -7.35 2.30
CA GLY A 158 16.59 -6.84 0.95
C GLY A 158 16.09 -5.39 0.93
N VAL A 159 15.24 -4.98 1.87
CA VAL A 159 14.77 -3.59 1.98
C VAL A 159 15.94 -2.71 2.41
N TYR A 160 16.67 -3.18 3.42
CA TYR A 160 17.78 -2.44 4.01
C TYR A 160 18.87 -2.13 2.98
N LEU A 161 19.33 -3.14 2.24
CA LEU A 161 20.33 -2.97 1.18
C LEU A 161 19.85 -2.02 0.06
N HIS A 162 18.58 -2.09 -0.31
CA HIS A 162 18.00 -1.18 -1.31
C HIS A 162 17.99 0.28 -0.80
N SER A 163 17.56 0.48 0.45
CA SER A 163 17.58 1.81 1.09
C SER A 163 18.99 2.38 1.14
N LEU A 164 19.98 1.58 1.54
CA LEU A 164 21.40 1.98 1.56
C LEU A 164 21.92 2.36 0.18
N HIS A 165 21.60 1.57 -0.85
CA HIS A 165 21.99 1.91 -2.23
C HIS A 165 21.40 3.27 -2.65
N LYS A 166 20.14 3.54 -2.31
CA LYS A 166 19.50 4.81 -2.64
C LYS A 166 20.10 5.99 -1.86
N LEU A 167 20.47 5.79 -0.60
CA LEU A 167 21.18 6.79 0.22
C LEU A 167 22.58 7.09 -0.34
N HIS A 168 23.33 6.08 -0.74
CA HIS A 168 24.64 6.25 -1.37
C HIS A 168 24.54 6.86 -2.78
N ALA A 169 23.55 6.48 -3.59
CA ALA A 169 23.30 7.09 -4.89
C ALA A 169 22.91 8.57 -4.78
N LYS A 170 22.18 8.96 -3.73
CA LYS A 170 21.86 10.37 -3.44
C LYS A 170 23.10 11.16 -2.99
N LYS A 171 24.04 10.53 -2.28
CA LYS A 171 25.32 11.14 -1.89
C LYS A 171 26.30 11.30 -3.06
N SER A 172 26.20 10.44 -4.09
CA SER A 172 27.04 10.48 -5.30
C SER A 172 26.57 11.47 -6.38
N LYS A 173 25.36 12.04 -6.27
CA LYS A 173 24.97 13.23 -7.05
C LYS A 173 25.23 14.46 -6.18
N PRO A 174 26.42 15.07 -6.21
CA PRO A 174 26.57 16.39 -5.64
C PRO A 174 25.61 17.31 -6.40
N MET A 175 24.96 18.17 -5.62
CA MET A 175 24.11 19.28 -6.03
C MET A 175 24.73 20.01 -7.23
N LEU A 176 24.38 19.63 -8.47
CA LEU A 176 24.65 20.45 -9.64
C LEU A 176 23.58 21.54 -9.62
N ILE A 177 23.93 22.61 -8.91
CA ILE A 177 23.19 23.86 -8.87
C ILE A 177 22.97 24.29 -10.33
N PRO A 178 21.74 24.41 -10.85
CA PRO A 178 21.50 25.14 -12.07
C PRO A 178 21.46 26.64 -11.71
N ALA A 179 22.62 27.19 -11.30
CA ALA A 179 22.83 28.64 -11.14
C ALA A 179 23.81 29.20 -12.18
N ALA A 180 24.03 28.48 -13.29
CA ALA A 180 24.92 28.89 -14.37
C ALA A 180 24.19 28.98 -15.72
N ARG A 181 22.90 29.32 -15.73
CA ARG A 181 22.13 29.57 -16.97
C ARG A 181 21.62 31.02 -17.10
N ASP A 182 21.84 31.88 -16.10
CA ASP A 182 21.38 33.28 -16.14
C ASP A 182 22.53 34.31 -16.19
N ALA A 183 23.79 33.88 -16.37
CA ALA A 183 24.95 34.77 -16.44
C ALA A 183 25.53 34.95 -17.86
N PHE A 184 24.86 34.45 -18.91
CA PHE A 184 25.33 34.58 -20.30
C PHE A 184 24.29 35.17 -21.27
N ASN A 185 23.24 35.82 -20.75
CA ASN A 185 22.24 36.51 -21.57
C ASN A 185 21.90 37.88 -20.97
N VAL A 186 22.89 38.77 -20.90
CA VAL A 186 22.74 40.24 -21.05
C VAL A 186 24.02 40.78 -21.67
#